data_AF-A0A929V1D2-F1
#
_entry.id   AF-A0A929V1D2-F1
#
_cell.length_a   1.000
_cell.length_b   1.000
_cell.length_c   1.000
_cell.angle_alpha   90.00
_cell.angle_beta   90.00
_cell.angle_gamma   90.00
#
_symmetry.space_group_name_H-M   'P 1'
#
loop_
_entity.id
_entity.type
_entity.pdbx_description
1 polymer ?
#
loop_
_entity_poly.entity_id
_entity_poly.type
_entity_poly.pdbx_seq_one_letter_code
_entity_poly.pdbx_strand_id
1 'polypeptide(L)'
;MNNHDIIKTFLPKQLDIRQLNSLQSTLRKSNIIVYGEIHGIKENADVIYTLVRKLGVKRLAIEASPTVSNFINSVKINSYDFSLVDEDLFDSSILSLEMIKTIAILLQQNQLKELIFIDTFFDNLDEDAIIPPSPQEREEQLAKNILGIDGSLPTLCIMGQWHTQPKVITDGETRHESALCRLRKAKPNVPFIHNVYRQGRLFNDGKIIELPKNPSIPPYYEIVQKTDIDFELHIPEATKISLC
;
A
#
# COMPACT_ATOMS: atom_id res chain seq x y z
N MET A 1 13.24 -20.47 -4.29
CA MET A 1 12.78 -20.39 -2.88
C MET A 1 11.28 -20.43 -2.98
N ASN A 2 10.60 -21.38 -2.33
CA ASN A 2 9.14 -21.47 -2.52
C ASN A 2 8.40 -20.41 -1.66
N ASN A 3 7.10 -20.24 -1.88
CA ASN A 3 6.28 -19.25 -1.19
C ASN A 3 6.29 -19.46 0.32
N HIS A 4 6.30 -20.73 0.77
CA HIS A 4 6.45 -21.09 2.17
C HIS A 4 7.77 -20.63 2.78
N ASP A 5 8.89 -20.78 2.07
CA ASP A 5 10.22 -20.38 2.54
C ASP A 5 10.31 -18.85 2.66
N ILE A 6 9.78 -18.12 1.67
CA ILE A 6 9.74 -16.66 1.66
C ILE A 6 9.01 -16.15 2.91
N ILE A 7 7.76 -16.59 3.11
CA ILE A 7 6.91 -16.08 4.18
C ILE A 7 7.37 -16.50 5.58
N LYS A 8 8.00 -17.68 5.71
CA LYS A 8 8.54 -18.17 6.99
C LYS A 8 9.80 -17.43 7.42
N THR A 9 10.66 -17.07 6.47
CA THR A 9 11.98 -16.49 6.76
C THR A 9 11.98 -14.97 6.76
N PHE A 10 11.05 -14.33 6.05
CA PHE A 10 10.98 -12.88 5.99
C PHE A 10 10.65 -12.27 7.36
N LEU A 11 11.40 -11.22 7.72
CA LEU A 11 11.17 -10.37 8.87
C LEU A 11 11.30 -8.92 8.45
N PRO A 12 10.27 -8.07 8.69
CA PRO A 12 10.35 -6.67 8.35
C PRO A 12 11.37 -5.96 9.23
N LYS A 13 12.07 -5.00 8.64
CA LYS A 13 13.10 -4.19 9.29
C LYS A 13 12.54 -2.81 9.58
N GLN A 14 12.93 -2.27 10.74
CA GLN A 14 12.69 -0.87 11.02
C GLN A 14 13.76 -0.02 10.33
N LEU A 15 13.33 0.85 9.44
CA LEU A 15 14.19 1.73 8.64
C LEU A 15 14.55 3.01 9.40
N ASP A 16 15.72 3.57 9.09
CA ASP A 16 16.09 4.93 9.47
C ASP A 16 15.61 5.91 8.40
N ILE A 17 14.40 6.45 8.58
CA ILE A 17 13.79 7.40 7.65
C ILE A 17 14.02 8.82 8.19
N ARG A 18 14.82 9.61 7.48
CA ARG A 18 15.08 11.00 7.82
C ARG A 18 13.79 11.82 7.69
N GLN A 19 13.66 12.83 8.54
CA GLN A 19 12.51 13.73 8.57
C GLN A 19 11.15 13.05 8.83
N LEU A 20 11.11 11.79 9.28
CA LEU A 20 9.87 11.07 9.57
C LEU A 20 8.95 11.80 10.57
N ASN A 21 9.54 12.56 11.50
CA ASN A 21 8.80 13.34 12.48
C ASN A 21 7.91 14.44 11.85
N SER A 22 8.18 14.87 10.62
CA SER A 22 7.32 15.79 9.87
C SER A 22 5.88 15.25 9.73
N LEU A 23 5.74 13.92 9.55
CA LEU A 23 4.45 13.25 9.38
C LEU A 23 3.64 13.12 10.68
N GLN A 24 4.27 13.25 11.86
CA GLN A 24 3.54 13.09 13.13
C GLN A 24 2.49 14.19 13.33
N SER A 25 2.83 15.43 12.97
CA SER A 25 1.89 16.56 13.06
C SER A 25 0.70 16.37 12.10
N THR A 26 0.99 15.85 10.91
CA THR A 26 0.07 15.55 9.83
C THR A 26 -0.94 14.46 10.22
N LEU A 27 -0.47 13.34 10.78
CA LEU A 27 -1.33 12.24 11.23
C LEU A 27 -2.28 12.68 12.35
N ARG A 28 -1.81 13.50 13.30
CA ARG A 28 -2.65 14.03 14.40
C ARG A 28 -3.79 14.93 13.92
N LYS A 29 -3.60 15.64 12.80
CA LYS A 29 -4.61 16.57 12.26
C LYS A 29 -5.68 15.85 11.44
N SER A 30 -5.30 14.83 10.67
CA SER A 30 -6.21 14.16 9.73
C SER A 30 -6.73 12.81 10.22
N ASN A 31 -6.09 12.19 11.21
CA ASN A 31 -6.30 10.79 11.65
C ASN A 31 -6.13 9.72 10.56
N ILE A 32 -5.94 10.10 9.31
CA ILE A 32 -5.65 9.22 8.18
C ILE A 32 -4.52 9.82 7.35
N ILE A 33 -3.61 8.99 6.88
CA ILE A 33 -2.65 9.33 5.82
C ILE A 33 -2.84 8.32 4.69
N VAL A 34 -2.93 8.81 3.45
CA VAL A 34 -2.91 7.97 2.25
C VAL A 34 -1.46 7.74 1.83
N TYR A 35 -1.10 6.53 1.46
CA TYR A 35 0.25 6.14 1.10
C TYR A 35 0.23 5.39 -0.24
N GLY A 36 0.80 6.04 -1.25
CA GLY A 36 0.93 5.55 -2.63
C GLY A 36 2.24 4.81 -2.83
N GLU A 37 2.17 3.49 -2.88
CA GLU A 37 3.31 2.62 -3.15
C GLU A 37 3.35 2.12 -4.58
N ILE A 38 4.47 1.48 -4.93
CA ILE A 38 4.63 0.83 -6.22
C ILE A 38 4.69 -0.67 -5.95
N HIS A 39 3.71 -1.40 -6.48
CA HIS A 39 3.57 -2.84 -6.30
C HIS A 39 4.86 -3.58 -6.68
N GLY A 40 5.06 -4.76 -6.07
CA GLY A 40 6.16 -5.62 -6.49
C GLY A 40 7.54 -5.29 -5.92
N ILE A 41 7.60 -4.43 -4.91
CA ILE A 41 8.85 -3.99 -4.29
C ILE A 41 8.88 -4.42 -2.82
N LYS A 42 10.00 -5.03 -2.39
CA LYS A 42 10.19 -5.54 -1.03
C LYS A 42 10.20 -4.43 0.02
N GLU A 43 10.79 -3.29 -0.31
CA GLU A 43 10.95 -2.16 0.61
C GLU A 43 9.60 -1.64 1.12
N ASN A 44 8.50 -1.86 0.39
CA ASN A 44 7.16 -1.52 0.86
C ASN A 44 6.88 -2.15 2.25
N ALA A 45 7.27 -3.41 2.47
CA ALA A 45 7.06 -4.11 3.73
C ALA A 45 7.80 -3.42 4.90
N ASP A 46 9.08 -3.12 4.72
CA ASP A 46 9.92 -2.45 5.73
C ASP A 46 9.45 -1.01 6.00
N VAL A 47 9.01 -0.30 4.95
CA VAL A 47 8.44 1.04 5.09
C VAL A 47 7.15 1.01 5.90
N ILE A 48 6.18 0.15 5.53
CA ILE A 48 4.90 0.06 6.26
C ILE A 48 5.13 -0.33 7.72
N TYR A 49 6.00 -1.31 7.96
CA TYR A 49 6.42 -1.67 9.32
C TYR A 49 6.94 -0.47 10.11
N THR A 50 7.81 0.33 9.49
CA THR A 50 8.41 1.52 10.10
C THR A 50 7.38 2.60 10.37
N LEU A 51 6.54 2.94 9.38
CA LEU A 51 5.51 3.97 9.50
C LEU A 51 4.52 3.60 10.60
N VAL A 52 4.06 2.35 10.64
CA VAL A 52 3.09 1.91 11.65
C VAL A 52 3.65 2.09 13.07
N ARG A 53 4.87 1.63 13.30
CA ARG A 53 5.50 1.70 14.63
C ARG A 53 5.89 3.12 15.04
N LYS A 54 6.44 3.90 14.12
CA LYS A 54 7.01 5.22 14.43
C LYS A 54 5.97 6.34 14.46
N LEU A 55 4.92 6.24 13.66
CA LEU A 55 3.83 7.22 13.67
C LEU A 55 2.71 6.83 14.65
N GLY A 56 2.76 5.63 15.25
CA GLY A 56 1.75 5.16 16.18
C GLY A 56 0.41 4.84 15.51
N VAL A 57 0.45 4.45 14.24
CA VAL A 57 -0.73 3.98 13.49
C VAL A 57 -1.36 2.80 14.23
N LYS A 58 -2.68 2.80 14.33
CA LYS A 58 -3.46 1.73 14.97
C LYS A 58 -4.37 0.99 14.02
N ARG A 59 -4.62 1.55 12.84
CA ARG A 59 -5.40 0.92 11.78
C ARG A 59 -4.65 0.95 10.46
N LEU A 60 -4.60 -0.18 9.78
CA LEU A 60 -4.10 -0.25 8.41
C LEU A 60 -5.28 -0.52 7.49
N ALA A 61 -5.47 0.32 6.48
CA ALA A 61 -6.40 0.07 5.39
C ALA A 61 -5.59 -0.29 4.13
N ILE A 62 -5.92 -1.38 3.45
CA ILE A 62 -5.14 -1.92 2.34
C ILE A 62 -6.00 -2.11 1.09
N GLU A 63 -5.43 -1.80 -0.07
CA GLU A 63 -5.96 -2.16 -1.39
C GLU A 63 -5.91 -3.67 -1.61
N ALA A 64 -6.83 -4.37 -0.97
CA ALA A 64 -7.07 -5.79 -1.17
C ALA A 64 -8.51 -6.13 -0.81
N SER A 65 -8.97 -7.26 -1.33
CA SER A 65 -10.25 -7.88 -0.98
C SER A 65 -10.21 -8.50 0.43
N PRO A 66 -11.34 -8.53 1.16
CA PRO A 66 -11.46 -9.29 2.41
C PRO A 66 -11.13 -10.78 2.31
N THR A 67 -11.12 -11.37 1.10
CA THR A 67 -10.83 -12.79 0.87
C THR A 67 -9.46 -13.22 1.41
N VAL A 68 -8.46 -12.34 1.38
CA VAL A 68 -7.09 -12.61 1.90
C VAL A 68 -7.01 -12.62 3.44
N SER A 69 -8.07 -12.20 4.14
CA SER A 69 -8.10 -12.07 5.61
C SER A 69 -7.83 -13.39 6.33
N ASN A 70 -8.39 -14.50 5.84
CA ASN A 70 -8.19 -15.82 6.45
C ASN A 70 -6.73 -16.26 6.37
N PHE A 71 -6.08 -16.02 5.22
CA PHE A 71 -4.66 -16.29 5.06
C PHE A 71 -3.79 -15.41 5.97
N ILE A 72 -4.05 -14.09 6.04
CA ILE A 72 -3.32 -13.20 6.98
C ILE A 72 -3.46 -13.70 8.43
N ASN A 73 -4.65 -14.13 8.83
CA ASN A 73 -4.89 -14.68 10.17
C ASN A 73 -4.14 -16.01 10.39
N SER A 74 -4.04 -16.86 9.38
CA SER A 74 -3.23 -18.08 9.39
C SER A 74 -1.73 -17.76 9.55
N VAL A 75 -1.23 -16.74 8.86
CA VAL A 75 0.17 -16.28 8.99
C VAL A 75 0.42 -15.68 10.38
N LYS A 76 -0.54 -14.93 10.94
CA LYS A 76 -0.48 -14.34 12.29
C LYS A 76 -0.30 -15.40 13.39
N ILE A 77 -0.89 -16.58 13.22
CA ILE A 77 -0.75 -17.72 14.15
C ILE A 77 0.37 -18.70 13.75
N ASN A 78 1.17 -18.35 12.74
CA ASN A 78 2.26 -19.16 12.18
C ASN A 78 1.85 -20.51 11.55
N SER A 79 0.61 -20.67 11.08
CA SER A 79 0.19 -21.87 10.34
C SER A 79 0.52 -21.81 8.84
N TYR A 80 0.51 -20.62 8.23
CA TYR A 80 0.87 -20.40 6.81
C TYR A 80 0.09 -21.29 5.84
N ASP A 81 -1.23 -21.39 6.03
CA ASP A 81 -2.12 -22.25 5.24
C ASP A 81 -2.48 -21.60 3.90
N PHE A 82 -1.73 -21.94 2.85
CA PHE A 82 -1.92 -21.41 1.50
C PHE A 82 -3.23 -21.86 0.84
N SER A 83 -3.97 -22.84 1.39
CA SER A 83 -5.30 -23.19 0.88
C SER A 83 -6.35 -22.08 1.11
N LEU A 84 -6.01 -21.08 1.93
CA LEU A 84 -6.88 -19.95 2.29
C LEU A 84 -6.68 -18.71 1.40
N VAL A 85 -5.86 -18.80 0.34
CA VAL A 85 -5.58 -17.71 -0.58
C VAL A 85 -5.43 -18.23 -2.00
N ASP A 86 -5.82 -17.43 -2.97
CA ASP A 86 -5.44 -17.64 -4.37
C ASP A 86 -4.00 -17.12 -4.56
N GLU A 87 -3.08 -18.00 -4.93
CA GLU A 87 -1.66 -17.65 -5.07
C GLU A 87 -1.41 -16.73 -6.27
N ASP A 88 -2.32 -16.64 -7.25
CA ASP A 88 -2.25 -15.70 -8.37
C ASP A 88 -2.27 -14.23 -7.89
N LEU A 89 -2.76 -13.98 -6.66
CA LEU A 89 -2.64 -12.69 -5.99
C LEU A 89 -1.18 -12.21 -5.91
N PHE A 90 -0.23 -13.13 -5.70
CA PHE A 90 1.18 -12.78 -5.55
C PHE A 90 1.81 -12.39 -6.89
N ASP A 91 1.33 -12.95 -7.99
CA ASP A 91 1.79 -12.62 -9.34
C ASP A 91 1.33 -11.23 -9.77
N SER A 92 0.10 -10.84 -9.38
CA SER A 92 -0.40 -9.46 -9.54
C SER A 92 0.39 -8.43 -8.72
N SER A 93 1.13 -8.88 -7.70
CA SER A 93 1.99 -8.07 -6.84
C SER A 93 1.29 -6.99 -6.00
N ILE A 94 -0.05 -6.92 -6.04
CA ILE A 94 -0.87 -6.01 -5.24
C ILE A 94 -0.59 -6.20 -3.74
N LEU A 95 -0.45 -7.45 -3.30
CA LEU A 95 -0.08 -7.80 -1.94
C LEU A 95 0.98 -8.91 -1.91
N SER A 96 2.24 -8.55 -1.62
CA SER A 96 3.33 -9.53 -1.55
C SER A 96 3.34 -10.35 -0.26
N LEU A 97 4.02 -11.51 -0.29
CA LEU A 97 4.26 -12.32 0.90
C LEU A 97 5.01 -11.54 2.00
N GLU A 98 5.97 -10.69 1.61
CA GLU A 98 6.68 -9.80 2.54
C GLU A 98 5.71 -8.82 3.24
N MET A 99 4.75 -8.26 2.51
CA MET A 99 3.72 -7.37 3.07
C MET A 99 2.76 -8.14 3.99
N ILE A 100 2.28 -9.32 3.58
CA ILE A 100 1.40 -10.16 4.40
C ILE A 100 2.08 -10.53 5.72
N LYS A 101 3.34 -10.99 5.65
CA LYS A 101 4.12 -11.32 6.84
C LYS A 101 4.28 -10.12 7.76
N THR A 102 4.50 -8.93 7.19
CA THR A 102 4.59 -7.67 7.95
C THR A 102 3.29 -7.35 8.68
N ILE A 103 2.15 -7.40 7.99
CA ILE A 103 0.84 -7.15 8.57
C ILE A 103 0.56 -8.14 9.70
N ALA A 104 0.81 -9.43 9.46
CA ALA A 104 0.65 -10.48 10.45
C ALA A 104 1.49 -10.24 11.71
N ILE A 105 2.76 -9.85 11.56
CA ILE A 105 3.65 -9.50 12.69
C ILE A 105 3.11 -8.28 13.45
N LEU A 106 2.69 -7.22 12.75
CA LEU A 106 2.15 -6.02 13.39
C LEU A 106 0.87 -6.30 14.19
N LEU A 107 0.00 -7.17 13.67
CA LEU A 107 -1.19 -7.65 14.39
C LEU A 107 -0.83 -8.52 15.59
N GLN A 108 0.09 -9.48 15.41
CA GLN A 108 0.56 -10.36 16.49
C GLN A 108 1.20 -9.58 17.64
N GLN A 109 1.92 -8.50 17.34
CA GLN A 109 2.56 -7.62 18.32
C GLN A 109 1.61 -6.56 18.90
N ASN A 110 0.31 -6.61 18.55
CA ASN A 110 -0.71 -5.65 18.96
C ASN A 110 -0.33 -4.18 18.63
N GLN A 111 0.48 -3.99 17.57
CA GLN A 111 0.82 -2.66 17.06
C GLN A 111 -0.34 -2.10 16.24
N LEU A 112 -0.93 -2.95 15.39
CA LEU A 112 -2.19 -2.71 14.72
C LEU A 112 -3.34 -3.32 15.53
N LYS A 113 -4.39 -2.53 15.73
CA LYS A 113 -5.65 -2.96 16.35
C LYS A 113 -6.65 -3.44 15.32
N GLU A 114 -6.58 -2.90 14.10
CA GLU A 114 -7.56 -3.13 13.06
C GLU A 114 -6.90 -3.15 11.68
N LEU A 115 -7.36 -4.07 10.83
CA LEU A 115 -7.02 -4.18 9.42
C LEU A 115 -8.31 -4.02 8.62
N ILE A 116 -8.34 -3.10 7.67
CA ILE A 116 -9.48 -2.84 6.79
C ILE A 116 -9.08 -3.14 5.34
N PHE A 117 -9.99 -3.80 4.63
CA PHE A 117 -9.89 -4.09 3.21
C PHE A 117 -10.73 -3.07 2.46
N ILE A 118 -10.10 -2.29 1.58
CA ILE A 118 -10.79 -1.19 0.88
C ILE A 118 -11.06 -1.47 -0.59
N ASP A 119 -10.53 -2.56 -1.15
CA ASP A 119 -10.80 -2.94 -2.54
C ASP A 119 -11.72 -4.15 -2.62
N THR A 120 -13.02 -3.86 -2.75
CA THR A 120 -14.10 -4.86 -2.88
C THR A 120 -14.68 -4.87 -4.29
N PHE A 121 -13.96 -4.31 -5.27
CA PHE A 121 -14.48 -4.10 -6.62
C PHE A 121 -14.68 -5.41 -7.35
N PHE A 122 -13.72 -6.32 -7.19
CA PHE A 122 -13.72 -7.61 -7.86
C PHE A 122 -14.58 -8.66 -7.13
N ASP A 123 -14.99 -8.41 -5.88
CA ASP A 123 -15.73 -9.38 -5.06
C ASP A 123 -17.13 -9.70 -5.57
N ASN A 124 -17.73 -8.78 -6.33
CA ASN A 124 -19.11 -8.89 -6.82
C ASN A 124 -19.20 -8.79 -8.34
N LEU A 125 -18.10 -9.00 -9.05
CA LEU A 125 -18.15 -9.07 -10.50
C LEU A 125 -18.84 -10.37 -10.90
N ASP A 126 -19.85 -10.23 -11.77
CA ASP A 126 -20.44 -11.38 -12.43
C ASP A 126 -19.37 -12.00 -13.35
N GLU A 127 -19.05 -13.28 -13.14
CA GLU A 127 -18.09 -14.02 -13.98
C GLU A 127 -18.53 -14.01 -15.45
N ASP A 128 -19.84 -13.85 -15.71
CA ASP A 128 -20.45 -13.77 -17.03
C ASP A 128 -20.58 -12.32 -17.58
N ALA A 129 -20.04 -11.31 -16.88
CA ALA A 129 -20.11 -9.92 -17.31
C ALA A 129 -19.37 -9.69 -18.65
N ILE A 130 -20.12 -9.29 -19.67
CA ILE A 130 -19.61 -9.03 -21.03
C ILE A 130 -18.82 -7.69 -21.09
N ILE A 131 -19.10 -6.76 -20.18
CA ILE A 131 -18.46 -5.43 -20.16
C ILE A 131 -17.37 -5.43 -19.09
N PRO A 132 -16.11 -5.11 -19.44
CA PRO A 132 -15.05 -5.02 -18.46
C PRO A 132 -15.37 -3.91 -17.45
N PRO A 133 -15.10 -4.14 -16.17
CA PRO A 133 -15.52 -3.21 -15.14
C PRO A 133 -14.72 -1.90 -15.25
N SER A 134 -15.39 -0.75 -15.07
CA SER A 134 -14.81 0.55 -15.38
C SER A 134 -13.70 0.93 -14.38
N PRO A 135 -12.50 1.30 -14.84
CA PRO A 135 -11.45 1.79 -13.95
C PRO A 135 -11.92 2.96 -13.07
N GLN A 136 -12.78 3.84 -13.58
CA GLN A 136 -13.29 4.98 -12.81
C GLN A 136 -14.30 4.59 -11.73
N GLU A 137 -15.05 3.49 -11.91
CA GLU A 137 -15.95 2.96 -10.88
C GLU A 137 -15.14 2.36 -9.73
N ARG A 138 -14.03 1.66 -10.02
CA ARG A 138 -13.09 1.17 -9.00
C ARG A 138 -12.53 2.32 -8.16
N GLU A 139 -12.09 3.41 -8.79
CA GLU A 139 -11.60 4.61 -8.08
C GLU A 139 -12.67 5.25 -7.18
N GLU A 140 -13.93 5.25 -7.61
CA GLU A 140 -15.06 5.73 -6.82
C GLU A 140 -15.34 4.85 -5.61
N GLN A 141 -15.34 3.52 -5.79
CA GLN A 141 -15.56 2.58 -4.71
C GLN A 141 -14.43 2.64 -3.67
N LEU A 142 -13.16 2.69 -4.11
CA LEU A 142 -12.00 2.88 -3.22
C LEU A 142 -12.19 4.16 -2.38
N ALA A 143 -12.50 5.29 -3.02
CA ALA A 143 -12.74 6.55 -2.30
C ALA A 143 -13.89 6.45 -1.29
N LYS A 144 -15.00 5.81 -1.68
CA LYS A 144 -16.17 5.59 -0.82
C LYS A 144 -15.83 4.72 0.39
N ASN A 145 -15.10 3.63 0.17
CA ASN A 145 -14.66 2.72 1.22
C ASN A 145 -13.74 3.43 2.22
N ILE A 146 -12.79 4.25 1.73
CA ILE A 146 -11.91 5.07 2.58
C ILE A 146 -12.71 6.12 3.38
N LEU A 147 -13.70 6.76 2.76
CA LEU A 147 -14.58 7.72 3.44
C LEU A 147 -15.42 7.09 4.55
N GLY A 148 -15.79 5.82 4.38
CA GLY A 148 -16.52 5.02 5.37
C GLY A 148 -15.69 4.57 6.57
N ILE A 149 -14.36 4.73 6.53
CA ILE A 149 -13.49 4.41 7.68
C ILE A 149 -13.76 5.40 8.81
N ASP A 150 -14.09 4.85 9.98
CA ASP A 150 -14.27 5.61 11.22
C ASP A 150 -13.01 6.41 11.58
N GLY A 151 -13.16 7.62 12.11
CA GLY A 151 -12.04 8.53 12.41
C GLY A 151 -11.36 8.34 13.76
N SER A 152 -11.72 7.32 14.56
CA SER A 152 -11.28 7.20 15.96
C SER A 152 -9.85 6.68 16.15
N LEU A 153 -9.28 6.02 15.15
CA LEU A 153 -7.92 5.48 15.20
C LEU A 153 -7.01 6.15 14.17
N PRO A 154 -5.74 6.45 14.53
CA PRO A 154 -4.73 6.83 13.56
C PRO A 154 -4.58 5.74 12.49
N THR A 155 -4.86 6.11 11.25
CA THR A 155 -5.02 5.19 10.12
C THR A 155 -3.97 5.47 9.06
N LEU A 156 -3.34 4.41 8.55
CA LEU A 156 -2.55 4.44 7.33
C LEU A 156 -3.32 3.69 6.26
N CYS A 157 -3.57 4.35 5.13
CA CYS A 157 -4.30 3.79 4.00
C CYS A 157 -3.33 3.57 2.84
N ILE A 158 -3.04 2.33 2.50
CA ILE A 158 -2.02 1.96 1.49
C ILE A 158 -2.72 1.46 0.22
N MET A 159 -2.22 1.94 -0.92
CA MET A 159 -2.68 1.54 -2.25
C MET A 159 -1.61 1.88 -3.28
N GLY A 160 -1.72 1.33 -4.48
CA GLY A 160 -0.85 1.64 -5.60
C GLY A 160 -0.91 3.11 -6.00
N GLN A 161 0.20 3.65 -6.50
CA GLN A 161 0.32 5.06 -6.88
C GLN A 161 -0.68 5.55 -7.92
N TRP A 162 -1.26 4.63 -8.71
CA TRP A 162 -2.32 4.95 -9.64
C TRP A 162 -3.57 5.51 -8.93
N HIS A 163 -3.93 4.92 -7.78
CA HIS A 163 -5.09 5.29 -6.97
C HIS A 163 -4.85 6.55 -6.12
N THR A 164 -3.58 6.94 -5.93
CA THR A 164 -3.20 8.09 -5.10
C THR A 164 -2.78 9.32 -5.88
N GLN A 165 -2.99 9.38 -7.20
CA GLN A 165 -2.63 10.58 -7.97
C GLN A 165 -3.35 11.82 -7.41
N PRO A 166 -2.64 12.90 -7.05
CA PRO A 166 -3.26 14.05 -6.36
C PRO A 166 -4.03 14.98 -7.29
N LYS A 167 -3.94 14.78 -8.61
CA LYS A 167 -4.62 15.55 -9.64
C LYS A 167 -5.24 14.61 -10.67
N VAL A 168 -6.29 15.08 -11.33
CA VAL A 168 -6.87 14.40 -12.49
C VAL A 168 -5.82 14.38 -13.60
N ILE A 169 -5.58 13.20 -14.16
CA ILE A 169 -4.69 12.99 -15.31
C ILE A 169 -5.57 12.77 -16.52
N THR A 170 -5.24 13.39 -17.64
CA THR A 170 -5.88 13.14 -18.93
C THR A 170 -4.82 12.68 -19.91
N ASP A 171 -4.97 11.47 -20.44
CA ASP A 171 -4.13 10.95 -21.52
C ASP A 171 -5.02 10.63 -22.73
N GLY A 172 -4.90 11.45 -23.78
CA GLY A 172 -5.82 11.43 -24.91
C GLY A 172 -7.27 11.66 -24.48
N GLU A 173 -8.14 10.68 -24.75
CA GLU A 173 -9.55 10.67 -24.36
C GLU A 173 -9.80 10.05 -22.98
N THR A 174 -8.78 9.41 -22.38
CA THR A 174 -8.91 8.74 -21.09
C THR A 174 -8.68 9.72 -19.96
N ARG A 175 -9.75 10.02 -19.22
CA ARG A 175 -9.69 10.80 -17.98
C ARG A 175 -9.52 9.86 -16.79
N HIS A 176 -8.41 10.00 -16.08
CA HIS A 176 -8.16 9.35 -14.81
C HIS A 176 -8.35 10.31 -13.65
N GLU A 177 -9.49 10.20 -12.98
CA GLU A 177 -9.64 10.75 -11.64
C GLU A 177 -9.34 9.62 -10.65
N SER A 178 -8.49 9.85 -9.66
CA SER A 178 -8.07 8.82 -8.70
C SER A 178 -8.97 8.77 -7.45
N ALA A 179 -8.80 7.74 -6.63
CA ALA A 179 -9.43 7.61 -5.33
C ALA A 179 -9.02 8.77 -4.41
N LEU A 180 -7.73 9.17 -4.41
CA LEU A 180 -7.28 10.34 -3.64
C LEU A 180 -7.94 11.64 -4.11
N CYS A 181 -8.07 11.86 -5.43
CA CYS A 181 -8.76 13.03 -5.98
C CYS A 181 -10.20 13.11 -5.46
N ARG A 182 -10.94 11.99 -5.54
CA ARG A 182 -12.32 11.89 -5.04
C ARG A 182 -12.40 12.08 -3.52
N LEU A 183 -11.51 11.45 -2.77
CA LEU A 183 -11.42 11.57 -1.33
C LEU A 183 -11.21 13.04 -0.91
N ARG A 184 -10.33 13.76 -1.61
CA ARG A 184 -10.04 15.18 -1.32
C ARG A 184 -11.17 16.13 -1.69
N LYS A 185 -12.12 15.76 -2.55
CA LYS A 185 -13.36 16.54 -2.74
C LYS A 185 -14.20 16.59 -1.48
N ALA A 186 -14.23 15.49 -0.71
CA ALA A 186 -14.99 15.39 0.54
C ALA A 186 -14.15 15.77 1.78
N LYS A 187 -12.85 15.46 1.78
CA LYS A 187 -11.90 15.76 2.87
C LYS A 187 -10.63 16.43 2.30
N PRO A 188 -10.64 17.75 2.04
CA PRO A 188 -9.57 18.44 1.29
C PRO A 188 -8.16 18.33 1.89
N ASN A 189 -8.06 18.18 3.21
CA ASN A 189 -6.79 18.17 3.93
C ASN A 189 -6.24 16.76 4.17
N VAL A 190 -6.77 15.72 3.52
CA VAL A 190 -6.21 14.37 3.64
C VAL A 190 -4.78 14.36 3.12
N PRO A 191 -3.79 14.04 3.97
CA PRO A 191 -2.40 13.99 3.58
C PRO A 191 -2.10 12.75 2.73
N PHE A 192 -1.15 12.87 1.80
CA PHE A 192 -0.64 11.71 1.07
C PHE A 192 0.89 11.65 1.06
N ILE A 193 1.42 10.44 0.93
CA ILE A 193 2.83 10.15 0.73
C ILE A 193 2.98 9.32 -0.54
N HIS A 194 3.87 9.70 -1.47
CA HIS A 194 4.26 8.86 -2.60
C HIS A 194 5.70 8.35 -2.46
N ASN A 195 5.91 7.08 -2.74
CA ASN A 195 7.26 6.55 -2.90
C ASN A 195 7.94 7.10 -4.16
N VAL A 196 9.20 7.51 -4.03
CA VAL A 196 10.05 7.87 -5.15
C VAL A 196 11.37 7.12 -5.02
N TYR A 197 11.59 6.19 -5.94
CA TYR A 197 12.77 5.34 -5.92
C TYR A 197 13.93 6.00 -6.67
N ARG A 198 15.14 5.86 -6.13
CA ARG A 198 16.36 6.29 -6.80
C ARG A 198 16.69 5.38 -7.98
N GLN A 199 16.53 4.07 -7.84
CA GLN A 199 16.80 3.07 -8.88
C GLN A 199 16.29 1.70 -8.42
N GLY A 200 16.42 0.69 -9.27
CA GLY A 200 16.27 -0.71 -8.89
C GLY A 200 15.33 -1.46 -9.83
N ARG A 201 14.61 -2.44 -9.31
CA ARG A 201 13.70 -3.31 -10.07
C ARG A 201 12.46 -3.60 -9.26
N LEU A 202 11.35 -3.77 -9.96
CA LEU A 202 10.11 -4.27 -9.39
C LEU A 202 9.60 -5.44 -10.23
N PHE A 203 8.71 -6.24 -9.66
CA PHE A 203 7.98 -7.27 -10.38
C PHE A 203 6.49 -6.96 -10.30
N ASN A 204 5.81 -6.81 -11.44
CA ASN A 204 4.38 -6.50 -11.45
C ASN A 204 3.75 -7.17 -12.66
N ASP A 205 2.62 -7.84 -12.45
CA ASP A 205 1.84 -8.48 -13.53
C ASP A 205 2.71 -9.38 -14.43
N GLY A 206 3.46 -10.29 -13.81
CA GLY A 206 4.34 -11.23 -14.51
C GLY A 206 5.62 -10.62 -15.12
N LYS A 207 5.86 -9.31 -14.96
CA LYS A 207 6.97 -8.60 -15.62
C LYS A 207 7.94 -8.00 -14.63
N ILE A 208 9.23 -8.12 -14.93
CA ILE A 208 10.28 -7.36 -14.24
C ILE A 208 10.41 -6.00 -14.94
N ILE A 209 10.28 -4.92 -14.18
CA ILE A 209 10.41 -3.56 -14.66
C ILE A 209 11.64 -2.92 -14.01
N GLU A 210 12.55 -2.38 -14.83
CA GLU A 210 13.73 -1.65 -14.36
C GLU A 210 13.35 -0.20 -14.04
N LEU A 211 13.78 0.28 -12.88
CA LEU A 211 13.69 1.69 -12.51
C LEU A 211 15.05 2.34 -12.78
N PRO A 212 15.17 3.20 -13.81
CA PRO A 212 16.43 3.83 -14.15
C PRO A 212 16.91 4.73 -13.02
N LYS A 213 18.23 4.86 -12.90
CA LYS A 213 18.84 5.67 -11.85
C LYS A 213 18.46 7.14 -11.97
N ASN A 214 17.75 7.64 -10.97
CA ASN A 214 17.46 9.04 -10.75
C ASN A 214 18.45 9.64 -9.72
N PRO A 215 19.48 10.38 -10.18
CA PRO A 215 20.50 10.92 -9.29
C PRO A 215 19.97 11.98 -8.31
N SER A 216 18.79 12.56 -8.54
CA SER A 216 18.17 13.56 -7.67
C SER A 216 17.63 12.98 -6.35
N ILE A 217 17.41 11.66 -6.28
CA ILE A 217 16.91 10.98 -5.08
C ILE A 217 18.11 10.52 -4.25
N PRO A 218 18.24 10.84 -2.96
CA PRO A 218 19.41 10.49 -2.16
C PRO A 218 19.57 8.97 -1.96
N PRO A 219 20.78 8.49 -1.59
CA PRO A 219 21.03 7.08 -1.28
C PRO A 219 20.63 6.72 0.17
N TYR A 220 19.65 7.40 0.76
CA TYR A 220 19.09 7.12 2.08
C TYR A 220 17.58 7.37 2.10
N TYR A 221 16.87 6.79 3.08
CA TYR A 221 15.43 7.01 3.23
C TYR A 221 15.15 8.40 3.79
N GLU A 222 14.26 9.16 3.16
CA GLU A 222 13.93 10.52 3.57
C GLU A 222 12.48 10.88 3.22
N ILE A 223 11.78 11.52 4.16
CA ILE A 223 10.53 12.20 3.87
C ILE A 223 10.83 13.60 3.34
N VAL A 224 10.35 13.89 2.13
CA VAL A 224 10.41 15.21 1.52
C VAL A 224 9.00 15.81 1.49
N GLN A 225 8.80 16.89 2.23
CA GLN A 225 7.55 17.62 2.22
C GLN A 225 7.46 18.53 0.99
N LYS A 226 6.40 18.40 0.19
CA LYS A 226 6.14 19.24 -1.00
C LYS A 226 5.16 20.36 -0.72
N THR A 227 4.14 20.06 0.09
CA THR A 227 3.14 21.01 0.59
C THR A 227 2.81 20.66 2.04
N ASP A 228 1.86 21.35 2.67
CA ASP A 228 1.41 21.02 4.03
C ASP A 228 0.77 19.62 4.15
N ILE A 229 0.33 19.04 3.04
CA ILE A 229 -0.40 17.76 2.99
C ILE A 229 0.19 16.75 1.99
N ASP A 230 1.16 17.14 1.18
CA ASP A 230 1.75 16.28 0.14
C ASP A 230 3.21 15.99 0.44
N PHE A 231 3.56 14.70 0.46
CA PHE A 231 4.87 14.21 0.82
C PHE A 231 5.39 13.21 -0.20
N GLU A 232 6.70 13.13 -0.34
CA GLU A 232 7.40 12.04 -0.98
C GLU A 232 8.19 11.25 0.07
N LEU A 233 8.25 9.94 -0.08
CA LEU A 233 9.24 9.10 0.59
C LEU A 233 10.29 8.70 -0.43
N HIS A 234 11.49 9.23 -0.28
CA HIS A 234 12.65 8.89 -1.10
C HIS A 234 13.20 7.55 -0.63
N ILE A 235 13.36 6.61 -1.58
CA ILE A 235 13.81 5.24 -1.31
C ILE A 235 15.06 4.93 -2.14
N PRO A 236 16.16 4.46 -1.52
CA PRO A 236 17.45 4.30 -2.22
C PRO A 236 17.48 3.22 -3.30
N GLU A 237 16.73 2.14 -3.13
CA GLU A 237 16.75 0.97 -3.99
C GLU A 237 15.36 0.33 -3.99
N ALA A 238 14.87 -0.03 -5.17
CA ALA A 238 13.75 -0.93 -5.33
C ALA A 238 14.28 -2.35 -5.51
N THR A 239 14.03 -3.23 -4.55
CA THR A 239 14.30 -4.65 -4.69
C THR A 239 13.01 -5.35 -5.05
N LYS A 240 12.95 -5.97 -6.23
CA LYS A 240 11.77 -6.74 -6.65
C LYS A 240 11.41 -7.81 -5.59
N ILE A 241 10.13 -8.07 -5.41
CA ILE A 241 9.65 -9.13 -4.50
C ILE A 241 10.23 -10.51 -4.80
N SER A 242 10.21 -11.36 -3.79
CA SER A 242 10.58 -12.77 -3.94
C SER A 242 9.46 -13.50 -4.66
N LEU A 243 9.80 -14.35 -5.63
CA LEU A 243 8.87 -15.16 -6.39
C LEU A 243 9.38 -16.60 -6.40
N CYS A 244 8.45 -17.55 -6.55
CA CYS A 244 8.77 -18.96 -6.77
C CYS A 244 9.40 -19.20 -8.14
#